data_AF-A0A2D7ZEU3-F1
#
_entry.id   AF-A0A2D7ZEU3-F1
#
_cell.length_a   1.000
_cell.length_b   1.000
_cell.length_c   1.000
_cell.angle_alpha   90.00
_cell.angle_beta   90.00
_cell.angle_gamma   90.00
#
_symmetry.space_group_name_H-M   'P 1'
#
loop_
_entity.id
_entity.type
_entity.pdbx_description
1 polymer ?
#
loop_
_entity_poly.entity_id
_entity_poly.type
_entity_poly.pdbx_seq_one_letter_code
_entity_poly.pdbx_strand_id
1 'polypeptide(L)' 'MPEIKLSIGGRDFQVACQEGEEDFLTDAANLLNSESQKLVSQLGRLSESRMLLMAGLMLAD' A
#
# COMPACT_ATOMS: atom_id res chain seq x y z
N MET A 1 11.44 -10.41 15.72
CA MET A 1 10.71 -10.07 14.49
C MET A 1 10.89 -8.59 14.28
N PRO A 2 11.65 -8.17 13.25
CA PRO A 2 11.71 -6.77 12.88
C PRO A 2 10.31 -6.25 12.48
N GLU A 3 10.10 -4.95 12.70
CA GLU A 3 8.94 -4.23 12.19
C GLU A 3 9.42 -3.16 11.23
N ILE A 4 8.73 -3.01 10.12
CA ILE A 4 8.99 -1.95 9.15
C ILE A 4 7.82 -0.98 9.10
N LYS A 5 8.15 0.27 8.79
CA LYS A 5 7.18 1.34 8.58
C LYS A 5 7.00 1.55 7.08
N LEU A 6 5.78 1.33 6.59
CA LEU A 6 5.40 1.47 5.19
C LEU A 6 4.46 2.66 5.02
N SER A 7 4.60 3.41 3.93
CA SER A 7 3.73 4.55 3.63
C SER A 7 2.93 4.27 2.35
N ILE A 8 1.60 4.17 2.47
CA ILE A 8 0.69 3.76 1.39
C ILE A 8 -0.50 4.71 1.38
N GLY A 9 -0.78 5.36 0.24
CA GLY A 9 -1.95 6.24 0.11
C GLY A 9 -1.94 7.44 1.07
N GLY A 10 -0.75 7.90 1.48
CA GLY A 10 -0.56 9.02 2.42
C GLY A 10 -0.69 8.64 3.90
N ARG A 11 -0.64 7.34 4.21
CA ARG A 11 -0.80 6.77 5.54
C ARG A 11 0.37 5.87 5.89
N ASP A 12 0.77 5.91 7.16
CA ASP A 12 1.82 5.03 7.67
C ASP A 12 1.23 3.78 8.30
N PHE A 13 1.87 2.64 8.05
CA PHE A 13 1.51 1.31 8.55
C PHE A 13 2.76 0.64 9.15
N GLN A 14 2.60 0.01 10.31
CA GLN A 14 3.61 -0.87 10.88
C GLN A 14 3.26 -2.31 10.53
N VAL A 15 4.24 -3.00 9.95
CA VAL A 15 4.10 -4.40 9.54
C VAL A 15 5.25 -5.19 10.14
N ALA A 16 4.90 -6.26 10.85
CA ALA A 16 5.88 -7.23 11.32
C ALA A 16 6.35 -8.08 10.14
N CYS A 17 7.66 -8.27 10.03
CA CYS A 17 8.27 -9.04 8.94
C CYS A 17 9.29 -10.04 9.48
N GLN A 18 9.65 -11.02 8.64
CA GLN A 18 10.82 -11.85 8.91
C GLN A 18 12.10 -11.13 8.46
N GLU A 19 13.23 -11.58 8.99
CA GLU A 19 14.54 -11.04 8.64
C GLU A 19 14.84 -11.35 7.17
N GLY A 20 15.12 -10.32 6.36
CA GLY A 20 15.33 -10.43 4.91
C GLY A 20 14.07 -10.31 4.05
N GLU A 21 12.88 -10.14 4.65
CA GLU A 21 11.64 -9.82 3.92
C GLU A 21 11.36 -8.32 3.80
N GLU A 22 12.22 -7.45 4.37
CA GLU A 22 11.97 -6.00 4.40
C GLU A 22 11.81 -5.40 3.00
N ASP A 23 12.69 -5.78 2.06
CA ASP A 23 12.68 -5.28 0.68
C ASP A 23 11.42 -5.73 -0.05
N PHE A 24 11.03 -7.01 0.11
CA PHE A 24 9.83 -7.55 -0.51
C PHE A 24 8.55 -6.81 -0.07
N LEU A 25 8.42 -6.54 1.23
CA LEU A 25 7.28 -5.79 1.76
C LEU A 25 7.31 -4.32 1.34
N THR A 26 8.50 -3.74 1.21
CA THR A 26 8.67 -2.36 0.71
C THR A 26 8.24 -2.27 -0.75
N ASP A 27 8.62 -3.23 -1.59
CA ASP A 27 8.20 -3.30 -2.99
C ASP A 27 6.69 -3.51 -3.14
N ALA A 28 6.11 -4.40 -2.35
CA ALA A 28 4.65 -4.61 -2.32
C ALA A 28 3.90 -3.34 -1.89
N ALA A 29 4.41 -2.61 -0.89
CA ALA A 29 3.84 -1.34 -0.46
C ALA A 29 3.94 -0.27 -1.54
N ASN A 30 5.06 -0.19 -2.26
CA ASN A 30 5.25 0.73 -3.37
C ASN A 30 4.26 0.47 -4.50
N LEU A 31 4.01 -0.81 -4.82
CA LEU A 31 3.04 -1.22 -5.82
C LEU A 31 1.62 -0.76 -5.44
N LEU A 32 1.20 -1.06 -4.20
CA LEU A 32 -0.10 -0.66 -3.67
C LEU A 32 -0.25 0.87 -3.61
N ASN A 33 0.82 1.58 -3.22
CA ASN A 33 0.85 3.03 -3.16
C ASN A 33 0.68 3.66 -4.56
N SER A 34 1.34 3.10 -5.57
CA SER A 34 1.21 3.56 -6.96
C SER A 34 -0.23 3.44 -7.46
N GLU A 35 -0.88 2.29 -7.26
CA GLU A 35 -2.29 2.10 -7.64
C GLU A 35 -3.23 3.02 -6.85
N SER A 36 -2.96 3.22 -5.56
CA SER A 36 -3.72 4.15 -4.73
C SER A 36 -3.69 5.58 -5.27
N GLN A 37 -2.53 6.04 -5.75
CA GLN A 37 -2.36 7.39 -6.31
C GLN A 37 -3.07 7.53 -7.65
N LYS A 38 -3.02 6.50 -8.50
CA LYS A 38 -3.79 6.45 -9.76
C LYS A 38 -5.29 6.59 -9.48
N LEU A 39 -5.82 5.83 -8.51
CA LEU A 39 -7.24 5.90 -8.13
C LEU A 39 -7.63 7.29 -7.63
N VAL A 40 -6.82 7.92 -6.79
CA VAL A 40 -7.08 9.30 -6.32
C VAL A 40 -7.07 10.29 -7.47
N SER A 41 -6.16 10.14 -8.44
CA SER A 41 -6.10 11.03 -9.61
C SER A 41 -7.33 10.90 -10.53
N GLN A 42 -7.90 9.69 -10.65
CA GLN A 42 -9.01 9.41 -11.58
C GLN A 42 -10.38 9.65 -10.95
N LEU A 43 -10.56 9.23 -9.70
CA LEU A 43 -11.87 9.21 -9.02
C LEU A 43 -12.03 10.37 -8.02
N GLY A 44 -10.97 11.15 -7.79
CA GLY A 44 -10.97 12.25 -6.85
C GLY A 44 -10.90 11.77 -5.39
N ARG A 45 -11.64 12.42 -4.50
CA ARG A 45 -11.58 12.13 -3.06
C ARG A 45 -12.28 10.81 -2.74
N LEU A 46 -11.49 9.83 -2.32
CA LEU A 46 -11.96 8.57 -1.75
C LEU A 46 -11.61 8.52 -0.26
N SER A 47 -12.47 7.88 0.53
CA SER A 47 -12.06 7.42 1.86
C SER A 47 -10.92 6.41 1.70
N GLU A 48 -9.93 6.48 2.57
CA GLU A 48 -8.77 5.59 2.56
C GLU A 48 -9.14 4.11 2.44
N SER A 49 -10.06 3.61 3.27
CA SER A 49 -10.46 2.20 3.26
C SER A 49 -10.97 1.74 1.90
N ARG A 50 -11.68 2.62 1.19
CA ARG A 50 -12.21 2.35 -0.15
C ARG A 50 -11.11 2.39 -1.21
N MET A 51 -10.19 3.34 -1.10
CA MET A 51 -9.05 3.45 -2.01
C MET A 51 -8.12 2.24 -1.87
N LEU A 52 -7.78 1.82 -0.65
CA LEU A 52 -6.94 0.64 -0.41
C LEU A 52 -7.62 -0.67 -0.87
N LEU A 53 -8.94 -0.81 -0.64
CA LEU A 53 -9.70 -1.95 -1.15
C LEU A 53 -9.64 -2.02 -2.68
N MET A 54 -9.88 -0.90 -3.36
CA MET A 54 -9.84 -0.84 -4.82
C MET A 54 -8.43 -1.07 -5.37
N ALA A 55 -7.41 -0.47 -4.76
CA ALA A 55 -6.01 -0.67 -5.16
C ALA A 55 -5.60 -2.15 -5.03
N GLY A 56 -5.99 -2.80 -3.93
CA GLY A 56 -5.76 -4.23 -3.74
C GLY A 56 -6.50 -5.11 -4.75
N LEU A 57 -7.76 -4.79 -5.07
CA LEU A 57 -8.54 -5.50 -6.08
C LEU A 57 -7.94 -5.35 -7.49
N MET A 58 -7.42 -4.17 -7.84
CA MET A 58 -6.79 -3.92 -9.14
C MET A 58 -5.42 -4.57 -9.31
N LEU A 59 -4.69 -4.79 -8.21
CA LEU A 59 -3.40 -5.51 -8.23
C LEU A 59 -3.56 -7.03 -8.23
N ALA A 60 -4.72 -7.53 -7.83
CA ALA A 60 -5.03 -8.96 -7.77
C ALA A 60 -5.61 -9.51 -9.09
N ASP A 61 -6.02 -8.62 -10.01
CA ASP A 61 -6.39 -8.93 -11.40
C ASP A 61 -5.13 -9.07 -12.28
#